data_AF-A0A812VJ97-F1
#
_entry.id   AF-A0A812VJ97-F1
#
_cell.length_a   1.000
_cell.length_b   1.000
_cell.length_c   1.000
_cell.angle_alpha   90.00
_cell.angle_beta   90.00
_cell.angle_gamma   90.00
#
_symmetry.space_group_name_H-M   'P 1'
#
loop_
_entity.id
_entity.type
_entity.pdbx_description
1 polymer ?
#
loop_
_entity_poly.entity_id
_entity_poly.type
_entity_poly.pdbx_seq_one_letter_code
_entity_poly.pdbx_strand_id
1 'polypeptide(L)'
;MTPMLTDSAPVQMDRQRSKDVKLQMPCQVESASPELYKRFFANAPSGQDFFKQSTTRLYFLADRVVEMTVEMYREPRKMVQEISGLGLRHVGWGIPPELFSPYCSGAVDTIRALTPDENAQAAFRFSLSLIAKILVRAVTEGSTLVMRAINTNQEASLKKAISIAPRGRRAMELLNISVGTQSISPLFWSIESGSLNSARAMLVDLLTIRADRDVYYYGCDAMFTRHPDLILRLCSDASTLLWTLFDGLVWRSRLVQNGQRRVNYYIKHLVQDVEGNFSQALKWLAHHKDPRLVSHGVVVTFADLLWNRLASFQFLLGRGYFLFTLIVFITSQSLLIPGEESLGKNIATFVCRCFLYLGSMSKLVFDHCKTFCGALKAGDYHWYWILPVPTYLHSTQQVGGLLLVLLLILMYVQEPVLWCIAFGDNGPTSIPLSATCEEANDVRTSYSMCSCLAMMMYWALLMDFTLLSMRISAFVLVTLA
;
A
#
# COMPACT_ATOMS: atom_id res chain seq x y z
N MET A 1 -10.90 -1.09 -28.88
CA MET A 1 -11.68 -1.08 -27.62
C MET A 1 -11.39 -2.41 -26.95
N THR A 2 -10.44 -2.39 -26.03
CA THR A 2 -9.76 -3.57 -25.50
C THR A 2 -9.67 -3.36 -23.99
N PRO A 3 -10.17 -4.26 -23.14
CA PRO A 3 -10.07 -4.09 -21.70
C PRO A 3 -8.67 -4.50 -21.23
N MET A 4 -8.03 -3.60 -20.46
CA MET A 4 -6.79 -3.85 -19.74
C MET A 4 -7.08 -4.74 -18.51
N LEU A 5 -6.31 -5.81 -18.39
CA LEU A 5 -6.24 -6.67 -17.21
C LEU A 5 -5.27 -6.05 -16.21
N THR A 6 -5.80 -5.54 -15.10
CA THR A 6 -5.09 -5.28 -13.86
C THR A 6 -5.40 -6.41 -12.88
N ASP A 7 -4.38 -7.14 -12.43
CA ASP A 7 -4.21 -7.60 -11.03
C ASP A 7 -3.05 -8.61 -10.95
N SER A 8 -1.89 -8.14 -10.47
CA SER A 8 -0.82 -9.00 -9.96
C SER A 8 -0.98 -9.15 -8.45
N ALA A 9 -1.84 -10.09 -8.04
CA ALA A 9 -1.89 -10.62 -6.69
C ALA A 9 -0.62 -11.45 -6.38
N PRO A 10 -0.22 -11.59 -5.11
CA PRO A 10 0.96 -12.37 -4.74
C PRO A 10 0.75 -13.86 -5.08
N VAL A 11 1.76 -14.45 -5.70
CA VAL A 11 1.80 -15.87 -6.09
C VAL A 11 1.72 -16.76 -4.85
N GLN A 12 0.50 -17.09 -4.42
CA GLN A 12 0.22 -18.13 -3.42
C GLN A 12 -0.73 -19.23 -3.91
N MET A 13 -1.22 -19.16 -5.16
CA MET A 13 -2.03 -20.22 -5.77
C MET A 13 -1.31 -20.85 -6.96
N ASP A 14 -0.38 -21.76 -6.68
CA ASP A 14 -0.01 -22.80 -7.67
C ASP A 14 0.37 -24.16 -7.06
N ARG A 15 0.15 -24.34 -5.75
CA ARG A 15 0.39 -25.63 -5.08
C ARG A 15 -0.71 -26.68 -5.32
N GLN A 16 -1.86 -26.30 -5.85
CA GLN A 16 -3.02 -27.19 -5.97
C GLN A 16 -3.32 -27.68 -7.40
N ARG A 17 -2.90 -26.98 -8.46
CA ARG A 17 -3.15 -27.41 -9.85
C ARG A 17 -2.12 -28.41 -10.39
N SER A 18 -0.96 -28.55 -9.74
CA SER A 18 0.08 -29.51 -10.12
C SER A 18 -0.25 -30.98 -9.75
N LYS A 19 -1.40 -31.26 -9.12
CA LYS A 19 -1.74 -32.62 -8.66
C LYS A 19 -2.43 -33.49 -9.71
N ASP A 20 -3.07 -32.91 -10.72
CA ASP A 20 -3.98 -33.66 -11.60
C ASP A 20 -3.42 -34.03 -12.98
N VAL A 21 -2.15 -33.71 -13.26
CA VAL A 21 -1.44 -34.20 -14.46
C VAL A 21 -0.13 -34.88 -14.04
N LYS A 22 -0.22 -35.88 -13.16
CA LYS A 22 0.79 -36.93 -13.12
C LYS A 22 0.58 -37.83 -14.34
N LEU A 23 1.21 -37.47 -15.47
CA LEU A 23 1.64 -38.54 -16.38
C LEU A 23 2.47 -39.48 -15.51
N GLN A 24 2.04 -40.74 -15.40
CA GLN A 24 2.80 -41.79 -14.74
C GLN A 24 4.12 -41.99 -15.50
N MET A 25 5.12 -41.16 -15.20
CA MET A 25 6.51 -41.57 -15.33
C MET A 25 6.81 -42.48 -14.15
N PRO A 26 7.28 -43.71 -14.37
CA PRO A 26 7.49 -44.68 -13.31
C PRO A 26 8.57 -44.16 -12.34
N CYS A 27 8.29 -44.30 -11.05
CA CYS A 27 9.08 -44.40 -9.80
C CYS A 27 10.64 -44.24 -9.75
N GLN A 28 11.37 -43.98 -10.85
CA GLN A 28 12.83 -43.95 -10.92
C GLN A 28 13.44 -42.55 -11.03
N VAL A 29 12.63 -41.49 -11.10
CA VAL A 29 13.15 -40.10 -11.23
C VAL A 29 13.70 -39.57 -9.88
N GLU A 30 13.24 -40.08 -8.74
CA GLU A 30 13.70 -39.64 -7.40
C GLU A 30 15.20 -39.85 -7.15
N SER A 31 15.85 -40.80 -7.85
CA SER A 31 17.29 -41.07 -7.73
C SER A 31 18.18 -40.31 -8.73
N ALA A 32 17.59 -39.59 -9.68
CA ALA A 32 18.31 -38.86 -10.74
C ALA A 32 18.96 -37.57 -10.23
N SER A 33 18.28 -36.88 -9.31
CA SER A 33 18.63 -35.54 -8.86
C SER A 33 19.97 -35.43 -8.11
N PRO A 34 20.34 -36.36 -7.21
CA PRO A 34 21.67 -36.34 -6.58
C PRO A 34 22.82 -36.58 -7.56
N GLU A 35 22.62 -37.51 -8.50
CA GLU A 35 23.66 -37.91 -9.46
C GLU A 35 23.88 -36.83 -10.53
N LEU A 36 22.84 -36.10 -10.92
CA LEU A 36 22.94 -34.92 -11.79
C LEU A 36 23.93 -33.88 -11.24
N TYR A 37 23.73 -33.41 -10.01
CA TYR A 37 24.60 -32.35 -9.46
C TYR A 37 26.02 -32.86 -9.23
N LYS A 38 26.19 -34.12 -8.83
CA LYS A 38 27.51 -34.75 -8.72
C LYS A 38 28.28 -34.71 -10.04
N ARG A 39 27.63 -35.08 -11.15
CA ARG A 39 28.24 -35.04 -12.50
C ARG A 39 28.46 -33.61 -12.99
N PHE A 40 27.50 -32.72 -12.75
CA PHE A 40 27.66 -31.31 -13.08
C PHE A 40 28.87 -30.69 -12.38
N PHE A 41 29.02 -30.90 -11.07
CA PHE A 41 30.15 -30.37 -10.30
C PHE A 41 31.49 -31.04 -10.65
N ALA A 42 31.47 -32.29 -11.14
CA ALA A 42 32.66 -32.91 -11.73
C ALA A 42 33.06 -32.24 -13.05
N ASN A 43 32.09 -31.88 -13.90
CA ASN A 43 32.32 -31.23 -15.20
C ASN A 43 32.66 -29.74 -15.07
N ALA A 44 32.10 -29.05 -14.08
CA ALA A 44 32.31 -27.63 -13.83
C ALA A 44 32.38 -27.37 -12.31
N PRO A 45 33.57 -27.54 -11.68
CA PRO A 45 33.74 -27.34 -10.24
C PRO A 45 33.37 -25.92 -9.78
N SER A 46 33.64 -24.91 -10.62
CA SER A 46 33.25 -23.51 -10.38
C SER A 46 31.74 -23.29 -10.27
N GLY A 47 30.93 -24.25 -10.73
CA GLY A 47 29.49 -24.21 -10.55
C GLY A 47 29.07 -24.22 -9.08
N GLN A 48 29.84 -24.87 -8.19
CA GLN A 48 29.51 -25.03 -6.77
C GLN A 48 29.26 -23.68 -6.07
N ASP A 49 30.01 -22.64 -6.43
CA ASP A 49 29.93 -21.30 -5.82
C ASP A 49 28.55 -20.64 -6.01
N PHE A 50 27.81 -21.05 -7.03
CA PHE A 50 26.49 -20.51 -7.38
C PHE A 50 25.32 -21.27 -6.73
N PHE A 51 25.55 -22.48 -6.20
CA PHE A 51 24.51 -23.31 -5.60
C PHE A 51 24.55 -23.22 -4.07
N LYS A 52 24.00 -22.13 -3.52
CA LYS A 52 23.90 -21.87 -2.06
C LYS A 52 22.62 -22.40 -1.41
N GLN A 53 21.80 -23.12 -2.15
CA GLN A 53 20.48 -23.61 -1.71
C GLN A 53 20.61 -24.95 -0.98
N SER A 54 19.61 -25.31 -0.18
CA SER A 54 19.56 -26.63 0.45
C SER A 54 19.46 -27.75 -0.59
N THR A 55 20.03 -28.91 -0.28
CA THR A 55 20.03 -30.10 -1.15
C THR A 55 18.61 -30.49 -1.60
N THR A 56 17.62 -30.41 -0.71
CA THR A 56 16.21 -30.65 -1.05
C THR A 56 15.69 -29.70 -2.13
N ARG A 57 16.09 -28.42 -2.08
CA ARG A 57 15.69 -27.43 -3.09
C ARG A 57 16.40 -27.66 -4.42
N LEU A 58 17.65 -28.12 -4.40
CA LEU A 58 18.35 -28.52 -5.61
C LEU A 58 17.63 -29.67 -6.32
N TYR A 59 17.14 -30.66 -5.58
CA TYR A 59 16.40 -31.77 -6.17
C TYR A 59 15.06 -31.33 -6.77
N PHE A 60 14.32 -30.50 -6.05
CA PHE A 60 13.11 -29.88 -6.60
C PHE A 60 13.38 -29.10 -7.90
N LEU A 61 14.52 -28.37 -7.98
CA LEU A 61 14.89 -27.66 -9.20
C LEU A 61 15.24 -28.61 -10.34
N ALA A 62 15.91 -29.74 -10.06
CA ALA A 62 16.21 -30.76 -11.06
C ALA A 62 14.92 -31.37 -11.64
N ASP A 63 13.95 -31.71 -10.79
CA ASP A 63 12.65 -32.21 -11.23
C ASP A 63 11.94 -31.19 -12.11
N ARG A 64 11.99 -29.91 -11.74
CA ARG A 64 11.43 -28.82 -12.55
C ARG A 64 12.10 -28.70 -13.90
N VAL A 65 13.43 -28.87 -14.00
CA VAL A 65 14.12 -28.88 -15.29
C VAL A 65 13.61 -30.03 -16.16
N VAL A 66 13.40 -31.22 -15.59
CA VAL A 66 12.83 -32.36 -16.32
C VAL A 66 11.41 -32.06 -16.79
N GLU A 67 10.54 -31.52 -15.93
CA GLU A 67 9.19 -31.09 -16.32
C GLU A 67 9.23 -30.07 -17.47
N MET A 68 10.11 -29.07 -17.39
CA MET A 68 10.27 -28.07 -18.47
C MET A 68 10.70 -28.71 -19.79
N THR A 69 11.47 -29.82 -19.77
CA THR A 69 11.85 -30.53 -20.99
C THR A 69 10.65 -31.18 -21.69
N VAL A 70 9.69 -31.71 -20.92
CA VAL A 70 8.45 -32.29 -21.44
C VAL A 70 7.51 -31.19 -21.94
N GLU A 71 7.35 -30.13 -21.16
CA GLU A 71 6.42 -29.03 -21.47
C GLU A 71 6.87 -28.23 -22.69
N MET A 72 8.17 -28.23 -23.01
CA MET A 72 8.71 -27.66 -24.25
C MET A 72 8.08 -28.28 -25.51
N TYR A 73 7.70 -29.56 -25.47
CA TYR A 73 7.00 -30.21 -26.58
C TYR A 73 5.51 -29.87 -26.64
N ARG A 74 4.88 -29.59 -25.49
CA ARG A 74 3.44 -29.29 -25.39
C ARG A 74 3.13 -27.83 -25.75
N GLU A 75 3.84 -26.90 -25.13
CA GLU A 75 3.56 -25.46 -25.21
C GLU A 75 4.85 -24.65 -25.48
N PRO A 76 5.53 -24.86 -26.63
CA PRO A 76 6.86 -24.28 -26.88
C PRO A 76 6.91 -22.76 -26.79
N ARG A 77 5.86 -22.06 -27.25
CA ARG A 77 5.81 -20.58 -27.22
C ARG A 77 5.76 -20.03 -25.79
N LYS A 78 4.96 -20.64 -24.93
CA LYS A 78 4.85 -20.26 -23.52
C LYS A 78 6.15 -20.58 -22.79
N MET A 79 6.72 -21.76 -23.04
CA MET A 79 8.00 -22.16 -22.45
C MET A 79 9.13 -21.20 -22.84
N VAL A 80 9.22 -20.76 -24.09
CA VAL A 80 10.21 -19.75 -24.50
C VAL A 80 10.08 -18.47 -23.65
N GLN A 81 8.86 -17.97 -23.42
CA GLN A 81 8.63 -16.78 -22.60
C GLN A 81 9.03 -16.98 -21.13
N GLU A 82 8.67 -18.11 -20.54
CA GLU A 82 9.02 -18.45 -19.16
C GLU A 82 10.52 -18.63 -18.97
N ILE A 83 11.17 -19.33 -19.90
CA ILE A 83 12.62 -19.56 -19.90
C ILE A 83 13.38 -18.25 -20.11
N SER A 84 12.93 -17.37 -21.01
CA SER A 84 13.54 -16.04 -21.16
C SER A 84 13.42 -15.22 -19.87
N GLY A 85 12.28 -15.27 -19.18
CA GLY A 85 12.10 -14.62 -17.88
C GLY A 85 13.03 -15.21 -16.80
N LEU A 86 13.19 -16.53 -16.80
CA LEU A 86 14.16 -17.22 -15.94
C LEU A 86 15.61 -16.80 -16.27
N GLY A 87 15.94 -16.63 -17.55
CA GLY A 87 17.24 -16.13 -18.01
C GLY A 87 17.55 -14.74 -17.47
N LEU A 88 16.58 -13.81 -17.46
CA LEU A 88 16.75 -12.49 -16.84
C LEU A 88 17.04 -12.56 -15.33
N ARG A 89 16.47 -13.55 -14.61
CA ARG A 89 16.84 -13.78 -13.21
C ARG A 89 18.27 -14.30 -13.07
N HIS A 90 18.72 -15.17 -13.97
CA HIS A 90 20.09 -15.67 -13.98
C HIS A 90 21.11 -14.56 -14.24
N VAL A 91 20.77 -13.55 -15.05
CA VAL A 91 21.58 -12.33 -15.19
C VAL A 91 21.76 -11.64 -13.85
N GLY A 92 20.66 -11.47 -13.12
CA GLY A 92 20.66 -10.81 -11.82
C GLY A 92 21.33 -11.61 -10.71
N TRP A 93 21.50 -12.92 -10.87
CA TRP A 93 22.33 -13.76 -10.01
C TRP A 93 23.80 -13.82 -10.46
N GLY A 94 24.11 -13.26 -11.64
CA GLY A 94 25.46 -13.26 -12.20
C GLY A 94 25.93 -14.64 -12.66
N ILE A 95 25.01 -15.51 -13.10
CA ILE A 95 25.36 -16.87 -13.56
C ILE A 95 26.12 -16.79 -14.90
N PRO A 96 27.35 -17.32 -14.98
CA PRO A 96 28.11 -17.35 -16.23
C PRO A 96 27.45 -18.28 -17.28
N PRO A 97 27.33 -17.85 -18.55
CA PRO A 97 26.74 -18.65 -19.61
C PRO A 97 27.50 -19.96 -19.91
N GLU A 98 28.77 -20.04 -19.50
CA GLU A 98 29.62 -21.22 -19.70
C GLU A 98 29.17 -22.41 -18.85
N LEU A 99 28.42 -22.19 -17.75
CA LEU A 99 27.96 -23.25 -16.85
C LEU A 99 26.77 -24.06 -17.40
N PHE A 100 26.02 -23.52 -18.37
CA PHE A 100 24.82 -24.21 -18.88
C PHE A 100 25.17 -25.45 -19.71
N SER A 101 26.27 -25.42 -20.48
CA SER A 101 26.68 -26.58 -21.30
C SER A 101 27.13 -27.78 -20.43
N PRO A 102 28.02 -27.61 -19.43
CA PRO A 102 28.34 -28.68 -18.47
C PRO A 102 27.12 -29.24 -17.74
N TYR A 103 26.15 -28.39 -17.38
CA TYR A 103 24.90 -28.81 -16.75
C TYR A 103 24.08 -29.71 -17.67
N CYS A 104 23.92 -29.33 -18.93
CA CYS A 104 23.21 -30.14 -19.93
C CYS A 104 23.87 -31.50 -20.14
N SER A 105 25.21 -31.54 -20.24
CA SER A 105 25.96 -32.80 -20.37
C SER A 105 25.73 -33.71 -19.15
N GLY A 106 25.85 -33.17 -17.93
CA GLY A 106 25.60 -33.92 -16.70
C GLY A 106 24.19 -34.50 -16.65
N ALA A 107 23.17 -33.73 -17.04
CA ALA A 107 21.78 -34.18 -17.07
C ALA A 107 21.50 -35.26 -18.12
N VAL A 108 22.03 -35.10 -19.33
CA VAL A 108 21.88 -36.10 -20.38
C VAL A 108 22.56 -37.42 -19.99
N ASP A 109 23.75 -37.35 -19.39
CA ASP A 109 24.45 -38.54 -18.91
C ASP A 109 23.67 -39.23 -17.79
N THR A 110 23.05 -38.48 -16.88
CA THR A 110 22.20 -39.05 -15.81
C THR A 110 21.00 -39.79 -16.40
N ILE A 111 20.32 -39.22 -17.41
CA ILE A 111 19.20 -39.89 -18.08
C ILE A 111 19.66 -41.13 -18.84
N ARG A 112 20.83 -41.10 -19.50
CA ARG A 112 21.41 -42.27 -20.18
C ARG A 112 21.65 -43.44 -19.22
N ALA A 113 21.95 -43.15 -17.95
CA ALA A 113 22.13 -44.19 -16.93
C ALA A 113 20.80 -44.77 -16.41
N LEU A 114 19.68 -44.07 -16.61
CA LEU A 114 18.36 -44.46 -16.09
C LEU A 114 17.48 -45.16 -17.11
N THR A 115 17.62 -44.87 -18.40
CA THR A 115 16.82 -45.51 -19.45
C THR A 115 17.68 -45.98 -20.62
N PRO A 116 17.49 -47.21 -21.12
CA PRO A 116 18.16 -47.69 -22.34
C PRO A 116 17.50 -47.17 -23.63
N ASP A 117 16.34 -46.50 -23.55
CA ASP A 117 15.63 -46.00 -24.74
C ASP A 117 16.36 -44.82 -25.39
N GLU A 118 16.94 -45.06 -26.57
CA GLU A 118 17.66 -44.05 -27.35
C GLU A 118 16.76 -42.88 -27.78
N ASN A 119 15.48 -43.13 -28.05
CA ASN A 119 14.55 -42.08 -28.46
C ASN A 119 14.26 -41.13 -27.30
N ALA A 120 14.01 -41.68 -26.10
CA ALA A 120 13.83 -40.87 -24.90
C ALA A 120 15.08 -40.04 -24.57
N GLN A 121 16.29 -40.62 -24.70
CA GLN A 121 17.55 -39.91 -24.50
C GLN A 121 17.73 -38.78 -25.53
N ALA A 122 17.47 -39.06 -26.81
CA ALA A 122 17.58 -38.07 -27.89
C ALA A 122 16.57 -36.92 -27.70
N ALA A 123 15.32 -37.25 -27.37
CA ALA A 123 14.26 -36.28 -27.09
C ALA A 123 14.62 -35.38 -25.89
N PHE A 124 15.06 -35.97 -24.77
CA PHE A 124 15.47 -35.21 -23.59
C PHE A 124 16.65 -34.29 -23.89
N ARG A 125 17.67 -34.79 -24.61
CA ARG A 125 18.82 -34.00 -25.03
C ARG A 125 18.42 -32.83 -25.91
N PHE A 126 17.54 -33.04 -26.88
CA PHE A 126 17.07 -31.98 -27.78
C PHE A 126 16.36 -30.86 -27.00
N SER A 127 15.38 -31.22 -26.18
CA SER A 127 14.61 -30.24 -25.39
C SER A 127 15.47 -29.49 -24.39
N LEU A 128 16.35 -30.19 -23.65
CA LEU A 128 17.23 -29.54 -22.69
C LEU A 128 18.25 -28.61 -23.37
N SER A 129 18.79 -29.03 -24.52
CA SER A 129 19.69 -28.17 -25.32
C SER A 129 18.98 -26.93 -25.84
N LEU A 130 17.70 -27.04 -26.22
CA LEU A 130 16.89 -25.89 -26.65
C LEU A 130 16.64 -24.92 -25.48
N ILE A 131 16.26 -25.44 -24.31
CA ILE A 131 16.09 -24.65 -23.08
C ILE A 131 17.40 -23.91 -22.75
N ALA A 132 18.54 -24.61 -22.76
CA ALA A 132 19.84 -24.01 -22.49
C ALA A 132 20.21 -22.93 -23.50
N LYS A 133 19.96 -23.13 -24.79
CA LYS A 133 20.18 -22.09 -25.82
C LYS A 133 19.34 -20.84 -25.57
N ILE A 134 18.07 -21.00 -25.18
CA ILE A 134 17.19 -19.87 -24.84
C ILE A 134 17.71 -19.14 -23.59
N LEU A 135 18.13 -19.87 -22.55
CA LEU A 135 18.71 -19.29 -21.34
C LEU A 135 20.00 -18.54 -21.63
N VAL A 136 20.94 -19.16 -22.35
CA VAL A 136 22.22 -18.52 -22.69
C VAL A 136 21.97 -17.26 -23.49
N ARG A 137 21.07 -17.29 -24.49
CA ARG A 137 20.68 -16.08 -25.24
C ARG A 137 20.15 -14.99 -24.31
N ALA A 138 19.21 -15.33 -23.42
CA ALA A 138 18.63 -14.36 -22.51
C ALA A 138 19.64 -13.79 -21.51
N VAL A 139 20.57 -14.63 -21.04
CA VAL A 139 21.65 -14.21 -20.15
C VAL A 139 22.62 -13.29 -20.88
N THR A 140 23.03 -13.63 -22.10
CA THR A 140 23.94 -12.81 -22.89
C THR A 140 23.32 -11.46 -23.25
N GLU A 141 22.07 -11.44 -23.70
CA GLU A 141 21.35 -10.19 -24.03
C GLU A 141 21.05 -9.33 -22.80
N GLY A 142 20.68 -9.95 -21.67
CA GLY A 142 20.34 -9.24 -20.44
C GLY A 142 21.54 -8.79 -19.60
N SER A 143 22.73 -9.38 -19.79
CA SER A 143 23.96 -9.07 -19.01
C SER A 143 24.62 -7.74 -19.39
N THR A 144 23.84 -6.66 -19.34
CA THR A 144 24.30 -5.29 -19.56
C THR A 144 25.36 -4.88 -18.54
N LEU A 145 26.11 -3.81 -18.85
CA LEU A 145 27.10 -3.26 -17.93
C LEU A 145 26.48 -2.83 -16.58
N VAL A 146 25.22 -2.37 -16.62
CA VAL A 146 24.45 -2.01 -15.42
C VAL A 146 24.20 -3.24 -14.56
N MET A 147 23.69 -4.34 -15.14
CA MET A 147 23.43 -5.58 -14.38
C MET A 147 24.71 -6.17 -13.78
N ARG A 148 25.82 -6.17 -14.54
CA ARG A 148 27.12 -6.64 -14.03
C ARG A 148 27.59 -5.80 -12.84
N ALA A 149 27.35 -4.49 -12.86
CA ALA A 149 27.71 -3.61 -11.75
C ALA A 149 26.82 -3.81 -10.50
N ILE A 150 25.54 -4.18 -10.67
CA ILE A 150 24.65 -4.53 -9.55
C ILE A 150 25.17 -5.76 -8.80
N ASN A 151 25.67 -6.75 -9.53
CA ASN A 151 26.17 -8.00 -8.96
C ASN A 151 27.42 -7.80 -8.08
N THR A 152 28.21 -6.75 -8.33
CA THR A 152 29.36 -6.38 -7.47
C THR A 152 28.98 -5.44 -6.33
N ASN A 153 27.77 -4.86 -6.38
CA ASN A 153 27.24 -3.88 -5.43
C ASN A 153 28.20 -2.68 -5.17
N GLN A 154 28.99 -2.28 -6.17
CA GLN A 154 29.93 -1.18 -6.09
C GLN A 154 29.41 0.05 -6.82
N GLU A 155 29.21 1.15 -6.09
CA GLU A 155 28.72 2.42 -6.64
C GLU A 155 29.62 2.97 -7.76
N ALA A 156 30.94 2.88 -7.61
CA ALA A 156 31.89 3.37 -8.62
C ALA A 156 31.76 2.61 -9.96
N SER A 157 31.63 1.29 -9.89
CA SER A 157 31.44 0.41 -11.05
C SER A 157 30.12 0.70 -11.76
N LEU A 158 29.05 0.94 -10.99
CA LEU A 158 27.75 1.30 -11.55
C LEU A 158 27.78 2.68 -12.22
N LYS A 159 28.37 3.70 -11.58
CA LYS A 159 28.53 5.03 -12.18
C LYS A 159 29.29 4.98 -13.50
N LYS A 160 30.33 4.14 -13.59
CA LYS A 160 31.10 3.91 -14.82
C LYS A 160 30.28 3.18 -15.90
N ALA A 161 29.44 2.23 -15.51
CA ALA A 161 28.55 1.53 -16.44
C ALA A 161 27.50 2.50 -17.03
N ILE A 162 26.87 3.32 -16.19
CA ILE A 162 25.84 4.29 -16.61
C ILE A 162 26.44 5.43 -17.45
N SER A 163 27.70 5.81 -17.19
CA SER A 163 28.32 6.93 -17.91
C SER A 163 28.48 6.68 -19.41
N ILE A 164 28.55 5.40 -19.81
CA ILE A 164 28.62 4.96 -21.22
C ILE A 164 27.29 5.23 -21.94
N ALA A 165 26.16 5.12 -21.25
CA ALA A 165 24.86 5.36 -21.83
C ALA A 165 24.61 6.88 -22.06
N PRO A 166 24.04 7.26 -23.22
CA PRO A 166 23.70 8.65 -23.49
C PRO A 166 22.67 9.14 -22.49
N ARG A 167 22.78 10.41 -22.08
CA ARG A 167 22.07 10.94 -20.90
C ARG A 167 20.55 10.78 -20.99
N GLY A 168 19.96 10.96 -22.17
CA GLY A 168 18.52 10.78 -22.41
C GLY A 168 18.02 9.33 -22.40
N ARG A 169 18.92 8.33 -22.43
CA ARG A 169 18.55 6.90 -22.37
C ARG A 169 18.87 6.24 -21.04
N ARG A 170 19.55 6.93 -20.11
CA ARG A 170 19.94 6.35 -18.80
C ARG A 170 18.76 5.85 -17.99
N ALA A 171 17.64 6.58 -18.01
CA ALA A 171 16.44 6.13 -17.32
C ALA A 171 15.93 4.78 -17.84
N MET A 172 15.96 4.58 -19.17
CA MET A 172 15.60 3.29 -19.78
C MET A 172 16.55 2.18 -19.33
N GLU A 173 17.87 2.41 -19.39
CA GLU A 173 18.88 1.42 -18.97
C GLU A 173 18.79 1.03 -17.49
N LEU A 174 18.28 1.92 -16.63
CA LEU A 174 18.15 1.71 -15.18
C LEU A 174 16.80 1.13 -14.75
N LEU A 175 15.76 1.30 -15.56
CA LEU A 175 14.38 0.93 -15.21
C LEU A 175 13.83 -0.22 -16.07
N ASN A 176 14.42 -0.47 -17.25
CA ASN A 176 13.90 -1.45 -18.18
C ASN A 176 15.01 -2.08 -19.03
N ILE A 177 15.38 -3.31 -18.70
CA ILE A 177 16.14 -4.20 -19.57
C ILE A 177 15.15 -5.23 -20.11
N SER A 178 15.06 -5.34 -21.43
CA SER A 178 14.14 -6.25 -22.09
C SER A 178 14.89 -7.30 -22.91
N VAL A 179 14.39 -8.53 -22.85
CA VAL A 179 14.85 -9.68 -23.63
C VAL A 179 13.61 -10.38 -24.17
N GLY A 180 13.38 -10.28 -25.48
CA GLY A 180 12.15 -10.74 -26.10
C GLY A 180 10.93 -10.00 -25.55
N THR A 181 9.94 -10.74 -25.03
CA THR A 181 8.72 -10.18 -24.42
C THR A 181 8.86 -9.93 -22.92
N GLN A 182 9.97 -10.32 -22.31
CA GLN A 182 10.19 -10.19 -20.88
C GLN A 182 11.02 -8.95 -20.58
N SER A 183 10.75 -8.31 -19.45
CA SER A 183 11.49 -7.16 -18.98
C SER A 183 11.80 -7.26 -17.49
N ILE A 184 12.93 -6.71 -17.09
CA ILE A 184 13.36 -6.60 -15.70
C ILE A 184 13.73 -5.15 -15.43
N SER A 185 13.45 -4.67 -14.22
CA SER A 185 13.94 -3.36 -13.77
C SER A 185 15.22 -3.53 -12.95
N PRO A 186 16.37 -3.03 -13.42
CA PRO A 186 17.60 -3.00 -12.64
C PRO A 186 17.45 -2.36 -11.26
N LEU A 187 16.71 -1.24 -11.16
CA LEU A 187 16.45 -0.59 -9.88
C LEU A 187 15.75 -1.52 -8.87
N PHE A 188 14.57 -2.06 -9.21
CA PHE A 188 13.87 -3.01 -8.34
C PHE A 188 14.68 -4.26 -8.07
N TRP A 189 15.37 -4.82 -9.07
CA TRP A 189 16.24 -5.97 -8.84
C TRP A 189 17.32 -5.66 -7.80
N SER A 190 17.96 -4.48 -7.86
CA SER A 190 18.98 -4.08 -6.90
C SER A 190 18.43 -3.88 -5.48
N ILE A 191 17.16 -3.51 -5.34
CA ILE A 191 16.47 -3.44 -4.04
C ILE A 191 16.20 -4.85 -3.51
N GLU A 192 15.63 -5.72 -4.35
CA GLU A 192 15.29 -7.10 -4.00
C GLU A 192 16.51 -7.96 -3.69
N SER A 193 17.61 -7.76 -4.41
CA SER A 193 18.87 -8.48 -4.19
C SER A 193 19.66 -7.94 -2.99
N GLY A 194 19.23 -6.83 -2.39
CA GLY A 194 19.96 -6.15 -1.31
C GLY A 194 21.21 -5.39 -1.78
N SER A 195 21.37 -5.15 -3.09
CA SER A 195 22.45 -4.33 -3.66
C SER A 195 22.20 -2.82 -3.47
N LEU A 196 22.05 -2.40 -2.21
CA LEU A 196 21.57 -1.05 -1.85
C LEU A 196 22.50 0.08 -2.28
N ASN A 197 23.81 -0.15 -2.38
CA ASN A 197 24.75 0.87 -2.87
C ASN A 197 24.53 1.15 -4.36
N SER A 198 24.24 0.10 -5.12
CA SER A 198 23.87 0.23 -6.53
C SER A 198 22.52 0.92 -6.66
N ALA A 199 21.51 0.49 -5.90
CA ALA A 199 20.19 1.11 -5.88
C ALA A 199 20.26 2.62 -5.56
N ARG A 200 21.03 3.00 -4.53
CA ARG A 200 21.30 4.40 -4.16
C ARG A 200 21.88 5.19 -5.34
N ALA A 201 22.92 4.67 -5.98
CA ALA A 201 23.55 5.34 -7.10
C ALA A 201 22.63 5.46 -8.32
N MET A 202 21.75 4.47 -8.57
CA MET A 202 20.71 4.56 -9.58
C MET A 202 19.68 5.65 -9.27
N LEU A 203 19.18 5.71 -8.03
CA LEU A 203 18.25 6.76 -7.60
C LEU A 203 18.86 8.15 -7.76
N VAL A 204 20.12 8.33 -7.34
CA VAL A 204 20.84 9.59 -7.55
C VAL A 204 20.97 9.90 -9.04
N ASP A 205 21.30 8.94 -9.90
CA ASP A 205 21.42 9.18 -11.34
C ASP A 205 20.09 9.57 -11.99
N LEU A 206 19.01 8.85 -11.66
CA LEU A 206 17.65 9.10 -12.15
C LEU A 206 17.12 10.47 -11.72
N LEU A 207 17.40 10.86 -10.47
CA LEU A 207 16.87 12.09 -9.87
C LEU A 207 17.79 13.30 -10.03
N THR A 208 18.97 13.13 -10.63
CA THR A 208 19.81 14.28 -10.98
C THR A 208 19.27 14.92 -12.25
N ILE A 209 18.73 16.15 -12.14
CA ILE A 209 18.39 16.97 -13.30
C ILE A 209 19.68 17.31 -14.04
N ARG A 210 19.74 16.96 -15.32
CA ARG A 210 20.86 17.40 -16.15
C ARG A 210 20.36 17.83 -17.54
N ALA A 211 21.19 18.63 -18.21
CA ALA A 211 20.84 19.27 -19.47
C ALA A 211 21.85 18.90 -20.56
N ASP A 212 21.33 18.62 -21.75
CA ASP A 212 22.10 18.57 -22.99
C ASP A 212 21.78 19.84 -23.80
N ARG A 213 22.39 19.99 -24.99
CA ARG A 213 22.12 21.15 -25.86
C ARG A 213 20.62 21.36 -26.13
N ASP A 214 19.86 20.27 -26.28
CA ASP A 214 18.48 20.34 -26.77
C ASP A 214 17.42 20.00 -25.72
N VAL A 215 17.77 19.28 -24.63
CA VAL A 215 16.77 18.71 -23.69
C VAL A 215 17.28 18.63 -22.25
N TYR A 216 16.39 18.87 -21.28
CA TYR A 216 16.58 18.55 -19.87
C TYR A 216 16.04 17.15 -19.56
N TYR A 217 16.81 16.37 -18.81
CA TYR A 217 16.43 15.02 -18.39
C TYR A 217 16.36 14.94 -16.88
N TYR A 218 15.22 14.43 -16.43
CA TYR A 218 14.90 14.12 -15.06
C TYR A 218 14.08 12.82 -15.05
N GLY A 219 14.66 11.73 -14.55
CA GLY A 219 14.09 10.38 -14.63
C GLY A 219 12.96 10.11 -13.66
N CYS A 220 12.49 11.11 -12.90
CA CYS A 220 11.45 10.96 -11.88
C CYS A 220 10.14 10.43 -12.45
N ASP A 221 9.65 11.00 -13.56
CA ASP A 221 8.42 10.55 -14.20
C ASP A 221 8.52 9.11 -14.69
N ALA A 222 9.61 8.75 -15.36
CA ALA A 222 9.85 7.39 -15.84
C ALA A 222 9.92 6.37 -14.69
N MET A 223 10.55 6.76 -13.58
CA MET A 223 10.68 5.91 -12.39
C MET A 223 9.34 5.60 -11.75
N PHE A 224 8.51 6.62 -11.46
CA PHE A 224 7.18 6.41 -10.84
C PHE A 224 6.17 5.80 -11.81
N THR A 225 6.28 6.07 -13.12
CA THR A 225 5.42 5.42 -14.12
C THR A 225 5.71 3.92 -14.20
N ARG A 226 6.98 3.52 -14.11
CA ARG A 226 7.36 2.10 -14.11
C ARG A 226 7.03 1.43 -12.78
N HIS A 227 7.17 2.16 -11.68
CA HIS A 227 7.08 1.67 -10.31
C HIS A 227 6.22 2.59 -9.42
N PRO A 228 4.88 2.54 -9.55
CA PRO A 228 3.98 3.39 -8.75
C PRO A 228 4.02 3.04 -7.24
N ASP A 229 4.41 1.81 -6.92
CA ASP A 229 4.56 1.27 -5.57
C ASP A 229 5.98 1.44 -4.99
N LEU A 230 6.85 2.21 -5.64
CA LEU A 230 8.24 2.42 -5.20
C LEU A 230 8.34 2.83 -3.72
N ILE A 231 7.47 3.73 -3.25
CA ILE A 231 7.47 4.18 -1.85
C ILE A 231 7.17 3.01 -0.90
N LEU A 232 6.18 2.18 -1.23
CA LEU A 232 5.83 1.00 -0.44
C LEU A 232 7.02 0.02 -0.37
N ARG A 233 7.63 -0.26 -1.51
CA ARG A 233 8.78 -1.18 -1.63
C ARG A 233 9.99 -0.67 -0.85
N LEU A 234 10.28 0.63 -0.90
CA LEU A 234 11.36 1.22 -0.12
C LEU A 234 11.05 1.20 1.39
N CYS A 235 9.79 1.42 1.80
CA CYS A 235 9.40 1.30 3.21
C CYS A 235 9.56 -0.13 3.76
N SER A 236 9.35 -1.17 2.94
CA SER A 236 9.47 -2.57 3.38
C SER A 236 10.91 -3.09 3.32
N ASP A 237 11.62 -2.83 2.21
CA ASP A 237 12.86 -3.58 1.90
C ASP A 237 14.13 -2.72 1.99
N ALA A 238 14.02 -1.40 1.84
CA ALA A 238 15.18 -0.51 1.72
C ALA A 238 14.93 0.90 2.26
N SER A 239 14.53 1.01 3.53
CA SER A 239 14.14 2.28 4.16
C SER A 239 15.24 3.34 4.14
N THR A 240 16.51 2.91 4.15
CA THR A 240 17.68 3.81 4.05
C THR A 240 17.75 4.58 2.73
N LEU A 241 17.10 4.10 1.67
CA LEU A 241 17.04 4.76 0.36
C LEU A 241 15.94 5.81 0.28
N LEU A 242 14.97 5.84 1.21
CA LEU A 242 13.89 6.84 1.23
C LEU A 242 14.44 8.26 1.32
N TRP A 243 15.49 8.46 2.11
CA TRP A 243 16.22 9.73 2.19
C TRP A 243 16.83 10.13 0.84
N THR A 244 17.51 9.19 0.17
CA THR A 244 18.11 9.45 -1.15
C THR A 244 17.04 9.78 -2.20
N LEU A 245 15.89 9.08 -2.15
CA LEU A 245 14.75 9.37 -3.00
C LEU A 245 14.23 10.79 -2.75
N PHE A 246 13.91 11.13 -1.50
CA PHE A 246 13.32 12.43 -1.20
C PHE A 246 14.29 13.59 -1.43
N ASP A 247 15.58 13.44 -1.16
CA ASP A 247 16.58 14.45 -1.53
C ASP A 247 16.60 14.70 -3.04
N GLY A 248 16.44 13.64 -3.85
CA GLY A 248 16.34 13.75 -5.31
C GLY A 248 15.03 14.35 -5.83
N LEU A 249 14.01 14.47 -4.98
CA LEU A 249 12.76 15.19 -5.28
C LEU A 249 12.84 16.69 -4.93
N VAL A 250 13.99 17.17 -4.45
CA VAL A 250 14.22 18.59 -4.15
C VAL A 250 15.23 19.17 -5.12
N TRP A 251 14.84 20.25 -5.80
CA TRP A 251 15.77 21.10 -6.53
C TRP A 251 15.94 22.44 -5.83
N ARG A 252 17.20 22.86 -5.63
CA ARG A 252 17.55 24.12 -4.98
C ARG A 252 18.29 25.01 -5.97
N SER A 253 17.82 26.25 -6.16
CA SER A 253 18.51 27.24 -6.98
C SER A 253 19.90 27.54 -6.41
N ARG A 254 20.88 27.80 -7.27
CA ARG A 254 22.21 28.29 -6.83
C ARG A 254 22.19 29.78 -6.51
N LEU A 255 21.27 30.53 -7.13
CA LEU A 255 21.13 31.95 -6.95
C LEU A 255 20.32 32.25 -5.68
N VAL A 256 20.84 33.16 -4.87
CA VAL A 256 20.18 33.73 -3.71
C VAL A 256 19.65 35.09 -4.11
N GLN A 257 18.35 35.33 -3.91
CA GLN A 257 17.70 36.60 -4.16
C GLN A 257 17.11 37.08 -2.82
N ASN A 258 17.45 38.30 -2.41
CA ASN A 258 16.98 38.89 -1.14
C ASN A 258 17.24 38.00 0.09
N GLY A 259 18.41 37.35 0.15
CA GLY A 259 18.76 36.43 1.25
C GLY A 259 18.00 35.10 1.23
N GLN A 260 17.12 34.87 0.25
CA GLN A 260 16.32 33.65 0.11
C GLN A 260 16.75 32.84 -1.12
N ARG A 261 16.53 31.53 -1.08
CA ARG A 261 16.85 30.60 -2.17
C ARG A 261 15.58 29.90 -2.62
N ARG A 262 15.31 29.94 -3.93
CA ARG A 262 14.19 29.18 -4.52
C ARG A 262 14.44 27.68 -4.38
N VAL A 263 13.45 26.97 -3.87
CA VAL A 263 13.40 25.51 -3.78
C VAL A 263 12.15 25.02 -4.49
N ASN A 264 12.30 24.01 -5.37
CA ASN A 264 11.19 23.36 -6.05
C ASN A 264 11.10 21.91 -5.55
N TYR A 265 9.90 21.47 -5.18
CA TYR A 265 9.60 20.12 -4.71
C TYR A 265 8.83 19.35 -5.79
N TYR A 266 9.31 18.18 -6.18
CA TYR A 266 8.67 17.32 -7.19
C TYR A 266 7.78 16.27 -6.52
N ILE A 267 6.56 16.68 -6.15
CA ILE A 267 5.62 15.86 -5.36
C ILE A 267 4.45 15.29 -6.17
N LYS A 268 4.43 15.46 -7.50
CA LYS A 268 3.32 15.03 -8.38
C LYS A 268 2.90 13.58 -8.13
N HIS A 269 3.85 12.65 -8.24
CA HIS A 269 3.61 11.20 -8.06
C HIS A 269 3.39 10.77 -6.61
N LEU A 270 3.66 11.67 -5.64
CA LEU A 270 3.31 11.45 -4.24
C LEU A 270 1.86 11.83 -3.96
N VAL A 271 1.29 12.75 -4.74
CA VAL A 271 -0.10 13.21 -4.61
C VAL A 271 -1.03 12.35 -5.47
N GLN A 272 -0.63 12.07 -6.71
CA GLN A 272 -1.45 11.41 -7.72
C GLN A 272 -0.75 10.14 -8.21
N ASP A 273 -1.52 9.07 -8.42
CA ASP A 273 -1.04 7.86 -9.10
C ASP A 273 -0.96 8.07 -10.63
N VAL A 274 -0.62 7.01 -11.37
CA VAL A 274 -0.48 7.06 -12.84
C VAL A 274 -1.85 7.17 -13.52
N GLU A 275 -2.89 6.63 -12.89
CA GLU A 275 -4.28 6.59 -13.35
C GLU A 275 -5.05 7.90 -13.06
N GLY A 276 -4.49 8.77 -12.22
CA GLY A 276 -5.06 10.04 -11.83
C GLY A 276 -5.78 10.05 -10.47
N ASN A 277 -5.82 8.94 -9.73
CA ASN A 277 -6.37 8.87 -8.38
C ASN A 277 -5.36 9.35 -7.32
N PHE A 278 -5.83 9.46 -6.08
CA PHE A 278 -4.98 9.80 -4.94
C PHE A 278 -3.97 8.70 -4.63
N SER A 279 -2.69 9.06 -4.58
CA SER A 279 -1.62 8.15 -4.22
C SER A 279 -1.71 7.73 -2.74
N GLN A 280 -1.40 6.47 -2.48
CA GLN A 280 -1.35 5.90 -1.12
C GLN A 280 -0.01 6.15 -0.41
N ALA A 281 0.90 6.91 -1.02
CA ALA A 281 2.24 7.17 -0.50
C ALA A 281 2.25 7.71 0.95
N LEU A 282 1.37 8.65 1.28
CA LEU A 282 1.30 9.19 2.65
C LEU A 282 0.89 8.13 3.67
N LYS A 283 -0.02 7.23 3.31
CA LYS A 283 -0.47 6.13 4.16
C LYS A 283 0.68 5.16 4.42
N TRP A 284 1.44 4.80 3.39
CA TRP A 284 2.61 3.93 3.52
C TRP A 284 3.69 4.55 4.40
N LEU A 285 3.97 5.85 4.24
CA LEU A 285 4.92 6.58 5.09
C LEU A 285 4.44 6.66 6.55
N ALA A 286 3.16 6.94 6.78
CA ALA A 286 2.58 6.98 8.12
C ALA A 286 2.64 5.60 8.81
N HIS A 287 2.45 4.51 8.07
CA HIS A 287 2.58 3.14 8.58
C HIS A 287 4.03 2.77 8.91
N HIS A 288 5.03 3.35 8.22
CA HIS A 288 6.45 3.10 8.47
C HIS A 288 6.94 3.68 9.80
N LYS A 289 6.28 4.72 10.32
CA LYS A 289 6.52 5.31 11.66
C LYS A 289 7.96 5.81 11.92
N ASP A 290 8.69 6.26 10.89
CA ASP A 290 9.98 6.92 11.07
C ASP A 290 9.80 8.45 11.24
N PRO A 291 10.01 9.02 12.43
CA PRO A 291 9.80 10.45 12.67
C PRO A 291 10.77 11.34 11.88
N ARG A 292 12.01 10.88 11.65
CA ARG A 292 13.01 11.68 10.91
C ARG A 292 12.65 11.78 9.44
N LEU A 293 12.09 10.70 8.89
CA LEU A 293 11.66 10.69 7.50
C LEU A 293 10.42 11.56 7.28
N VAL A 294 9.48 11.50 8.22
CA VAL A 294 8.24 12.28 8.14
C VAL A 294 8.51 13.79 8.28
N SER A 295 9.57 14.19 8.99
CA SER A 295 9.99 15.60 9.04
C SER A 295 10.77 16.07 7.82
N HIS A 296 11.02 15.20 6.83
CA HIS A 296 11.68 15.61 5.60
C HIS A 296 10.84 16.64 4.83
N GLY A 297 11.47 17.72 4.34
CA GLY A 297 10.75 18.84 3.73
C GLY A 297 9.83 18.48 2.56
N VAL A 298 10.15 17.43 1.79
CA VAL A 298 9.25 16.88 0.74
C VAL A 298 7.98 16.31 1.34
N VAL A 299 8.09 15.50 2.40
CA VAL A 299 6.95 14.83 3.05
C VAL A 299 6.09 15.86 3.76
N VAL A 300 6.71 16.84 4.42
CA VAL A 300 6.01 17.98 5.03
C VAL A 300 5.26 18.80 3.99
N THR A 301 5.92 19.22 2.90
CA THR A 301 5.27 19.98 1.82
C THR A 301 4.12 19.20 1.18
N PHE A 302 4.30 17.89 1.00
CA PHE A 302 3.27 16.99 0.49
C PHE A 302 2.06 16.90 1.43
N ALA A 303 2.29 16.68 2.72
CA ALA A 303 1.24 16.64 3.74
C ALA A 303 0.53 17.99 3.88
N ASP A 304 1.27 19.10 3.86
CA ASP A 304 0.74 20.46 3.93
C ASP A 304 -0.11 20.82 2.72
N LEU A 305 0.28 20.37 1.52
CA LEU A 305 -0.52 20.59 0.32
C LEU A 305 -1.88 19.89 0.45
N LEU A 306 -1.87 18.62 0.88
CA LEU A 306 -3.10 17.86 1.11
C LEU A 306 -3.95 18.48 2.22
N TRP A 307 -3.32 18.91 3.32
CA TRP A 307 -4.02 19.56 4.41
C TRP A 307 -4.64 20.89 3.98
N ASN A 308 -3.84 21.81 3.45
CA ASN A 308 -4.29 23.17 3.17
C ASN A 308 -5.30 23.25 2.01
N ARG A 309 -5.19 22.38 1.00
CA ARG A 309 -6.04 22.45 -0.20
C ARG A 309 -7.25 21.52 -0.15
N LEU A 310 -7.18 20.40 0.57
CA LEU A 310 -8.22 19.38 0.54
C LEU A 310 -8.85 19.16 1.91
N ALA A 311 -8.03 18.83 2.92
CA ALA A 311 -8.54 18.31 4.17
C ALA A 311 -9.02 19.40 5.15
N SER A 312 -8.35 20.55 5.19
CA SER A 312 -8.59 21.61 6.18
C SER A 312 -10.02 22.14 6.13
N PHE A 313 -10.54 22.43 4.94
CA PHE A 313 -11.89 22.97 4.77
C PHE A 313 -12.95 21.95 5.18
N GLN A 314 -12.85 20.70 4.73
CA GLN A 314 -13.78 19.63 5.09
C GLN A 314 -13.72 19.33 6.60
N PHE A 315 -12.53 19.34 7.17
CA PHE A 315 -12.32 19.17 8.60
C PHE A 315 -12.96 20.31 9.40
N LEU A 316 -12.66 21.57 9.06
CA LEU A 316 -13.21 22.75 9.74
C LEU A 316 -14.74 22.83 9.59
N LEU A 317 -15.29 22.50 8.42
CA LEU A 317 -16.74 22.47 8.20
C LEU A 317 -17.40 21.39 9.06
N GLY A 318 -16.84 20.17 9.06
CA GLY A 318 -17.35 19.07 9.89
C GLY A 318 -17.30 19.40 11.38
N ARG A 319 -16.20 19.99 11.86
CA ARG A 319 -16.04 20.39 13.27
C ARG A 319 -16.87 21.61 13.63
N GLY A 320 -16.98 22.61 12.74
CA GLY A 320 -17.82 23.79 12.93
C GLY A 320 -19.31 23.43 13.06
N TYR A 321 -19.79 22.48 12.24
CA TYR A 321 -21.12 21.92 12.37
C TYR A 321 -21.34 21.24 13.73
N PHE A 322 -20.35 20.49 14.21
CA PHE A 322 -20.43 19.81 15.50
C PHE A 322 -20.40 20.79 16.69
N LEU A 323 -19.58 21.84 16.63
CA LEU A 323 -19.57 22.93 17.62
C LEU A 323 -20.90 23.69 17.63
N PHE A 324 -21.45 24.01 16.46
CA PHE A 324 -22.77 24.64 16.34
C PHE A 324 -23.85 23.77 16.98
N THR A 325 -23.80 22.46 16.72
CA THR A 325 -24.72 21.49 17.34
C THR A 325 -24.60 21.48 18.86
N LEU A 326 -23.39 21.53 19.41
CA LEU A 326 -23.19 21.64 20.86
C LEU A 326 -23.78 22.93 21.43
N ILE A 327 -23.61 24.08 20.75
CA ILE A 327 -24.20 25.35 21.21
C ILE A 327 -25.73 25.27 21.24
N VAL A 328 -26.33 24.69 20.19
CA VAL A 328 -27.78 24.44 20.15
C VAL A 328 -28.20 23.47 21.26
N PHE A 329 -27.40 22.44 21.52
CA PHE A 329 -27.65 21.49 22.60
C PHE A 329 -27.63 22.18 23.97
N ILE A 330 -26.59 22.95 24.31
CA ILE A 330 -26.48 23.71 25.56
C ILE A 330 -27.65 24.68 25.72
N THR A 331 -28.00 25.42 24.66
CA THR A 331 -29.12 26.37 24.67
C THR A 331 -30.45 25.65 24.92
N SER A 332 -30.63 24.48 24.31
CA SER A 332 -31.83 23.64 24.52
C SER A 332 -31.95 23.09 25.94
N GLN A 333 -30.82 22.84 26.62
CA GLN A 333 -30.81 22.40 28.01
C GLN A 333 -30.98 23.56 29.00
N SER A 334 -30.40 24.73 28.73
CA SER A 334 -30.51 25.89 29.62
C SER A 334 -31.92 26.44 29.69
N LEU A 335 -32.71 26.29 28.62
CA LEU A 335 -34.13 26.65 28.60
C LEU A 335 -35.03 25.71 29.41
N LEU A 336 -34.53 24.55 29.86
CA LEU A 336 -35.26 23.58 30.67
C LEU A 336 -35.25 23.91 32.18
N ILE A 337 -34.51 24.95 32.60
CA ILE A 337 -34.42 25.34 34.00
C ILE A 337 -35.80 25.82 34.49
N PRO A 338 -36.34 25.28 35.60
CA PRO A 338 -37.67 25.62 36.08
C PRO A 338 -37.77 27.11 36.42
N GLY A 339 -38.71 27.79 35.78
CA GLY A 339 -39.00 29.22 35.93
C GLY A 339 -40.30 29.58 35.22
N GLU A 340 -40.64 30.87 35.11
CA GLU A 340 -41.86 31.30 34.42
C GLU A 340 -41.91 30.78 32.97
N GLU A 341 -42.90 29.94 32.69
CA GLU A 341 -43.18 29.40 31.35
C GLU A 341 -43.72 30.52 30.47
N SER A 342 -42.99 30.82 29.40
CA SER A 342 -43.48 31.71 28.34
C SER A 342 -43.58 30.94 27.03
N LEU A 343 -44.61 31.24 26.25
CA LEU A 343 -44.83 30.59 24.95
C LEU A 343 -43.58 30.67 24.05
N GLY A 344 -42.87 31.79 24.09
CA GLY A 344 -41.63 31.98 23.34
C GLY A 344 -40.50 31.02 23.75
N LYS A 345 -40.35 30.74 25.05
CA LYS A 345 -39.37 29.75 25.55
C LYS A 345 -39.72 28.34 25.06
N ASN A 346 -40.99 27.94 25.13
CA ASN A 346 -41.43 26.61 24.71
C ASN A 346 -41.21 26.38 23.20
N ILE A 347 -41.54 27.38 22.37
CA ILE A 347 -41.27 27.33 20.92
C ILE A 347 -39.76 27.23 20.66
N ALA A 348 -38.93 28.04 21.33
CA ALA A 348 -37.48 28.01 21.16
C ALA A 348 -36.88 26.64 21.54
N THR A 349 -37.31 26.06 22.65
CA THR A 349 -36.92 24.72 23.09
C THR A 349 -37.31 23.68 22.04
N PHE A 350 -38.57 23.69 21.58
CA PHE A 350 -39.05 22.75 20.58
C PHE A 350 -38.26 22.82 19.28
N VAL A 351 -37.96 24.03 18.78
CA VAL A 351 -37.16 24.24 17.56
C VAL A 351 -35.73 23.71 17.74
N CYS A 352 -35.08 24.01 18.87
CA CYS A 352 -33.74 23.51 19.14
C CYS A 352 -33.71 21.97 19.23
N ARG A 353 -34.72 21.36 19.86
CA ARG A 353 -34.87 19.89 19.95
C ARG A 353 -35.12 19.25 18.60
N CYS A 354 -35.99 19.83 17.78
CA CYS A 354 -36.22 19.38 16.41
C CYS A 354 -34.92 19.40 15.60
N PHE A 355 -34.12 20.47 15.70
CA PHE A 355 -32.81 20.52 15.05
C PHE A 355 -31.85 19.44 15.56
N LEU A 356 -31.79 19.19 16.87
CA LEU A 356 -30.91 18.17 17.44
C LEU A 356 -31.29 16.75 16.98
N TYR A 357 -32.58 16.42 16.98
CA TYR A 357 -33.03 15.07 16.62
C TYR A 357 -33.09 14.86 15.10
N LEU A 358 -33.69 15.78 14.34
CA LEU A 358 -33.82 15.62 12.88
C LEU A 358 -32.54 15.99 12.13
N GLY A 359 -31.73 16.91 12.68
CA GLY A 359 -30.48 17.34 12.07
C GLY A 359 -29.28 16.53 12.55
N SER A 360 -28.93 16.66 13.83
CA SER A 360 -27.72 16.03 14.37
C SER A 360 -27.84 14.51 14.47
N MET A 361 -28.87 13.99 15.14
CA MET A 361 -29.03 12.55 15.33
C MET A 361 -29.21 11.83 13.99
N SER A 362 -30.07 12.31 13.09
CA SER A 362 -30.25 11.69 11.77
C SER A 362 -28.95 11.67 10.95
N LYS A 363 -28.14 12.74 10.97
CA LYS A 363 -26.83 12.77 10.31
C LYS A 363 -25.88 11.74 10.91
N LEU A 364 -25.75 11.68 12.24
CA LEU A 364 -24.87 10.73 12.91
C LEU A 364 -25.30 9.29 12.64
N VAL A 365 -26.61 9.00 12.70
CA VAL A 365 -27.17 7.69 12.35
C VAL A 365 -26.83 7.33 10.91
N PHE A 366 -27.03 8.25 9.95
CA PHE A 366 -26.70 8.02 8.55
C PHE A 366 -25.21 7.72 8.35
N ASP A 367 -24.32 8.51 8.96
CA ASP A 367 -22.87 8.33 8.87
C ASP A 367 -22.44 6.97 9.44
N HIS A 368 -22.98 6.57 10.60
CA HIS A 368 -22.72 5.25 11.20
C HIS A 368 -23.31 4.09 10.40
N CYS A 369 -24.52 4.23 9.87
CA CYS A 369 -25.12 3.21 9.00
C CYS A 369 -24.32 3.05 7.71
N LYS A 370 -23.86 4.14 7.11
CA LYS A 370 -23.03 4.14 5.90
C LYS A 370 -21.68 3.46 6.14
N THR A 371 -20.98 3.80 7.22
CA THR A 371 -19.69 3.19 7.55
C THR A 371 -19.83 1.72 7.91
N PHE A 372 -20.89 1.35 8.64
CA PHE A 372 -21.21 -0.05 8.96
C PHE A 372 -21.50 -0.87 7.70
N CYS A 373 -22.36 -0.37 6.79
CA CYS A 373 -22.63 -1.04 5.52
C CYS A 373 -21.39 -1.15 4.63
N GLY A 374 -20.52 -0.13 4.65
CA GLY A 374 -19.23 -0.17 3.94
C GLY A 374 -18.29 -1.24 4.48
N ALA A 375 -18.17 -1.35 5.80
CA ALA A 375 -17.35 -2.38 6.45
C ALA A 375 -17.86 -3.80 6.17
N LEU A 376 -19.19 -3.99 6.17
CA LEU A 376 -19.81 -5.27 5.80
C LEU A 376 -19.48 -5.67 4.36
N LYS A 377 -19.53 -4.71 3.42
CA LYS A 377 -19.18 -4.96 2.01
C LYS A 377 -17.69 -5.27 1.82
N ALA A 378 -16.82 -4.65 2.62
CA ALA A 378 -15.39 -4.86 2.56
C ALA A 378 -14.91 -6.14 3.27
N GLY A 379 -15.76 -6.78 4.08
CA GLY A 379 -15.39 -7.96 4.87
C GLY A 379 -14.41 -7.69 6.01
N ASP A 380 -14.31 -6.45 6.46
CA ASP A 380 -13.33 -5.99 7.47
C ASP A 380 -13.93 -6.07 8.89
N TYR A 381 -13.95 -7.28 9.45
CA TYR A 381 -14.46 -7.57 10.80
C TYR A 381 -13.46 -8.36 11.64
N HIS A 382 -13.38 -8.00 12.92
CA HIS A 382 -12.70 -8.79 13.93
C HIS A 382 -13.71 -9.54 14.78
N TRP A 383 -13.48 -10.84 14.96
CA TRP A 383 -14.32 -11.69 15.80
C TRP A 383 -13.89 -11.55 17.26
N TYR A 384 -14.71 -10.88 18.07
CA TYR A 384 -14.57 -10.90 19.52
C TYR A 384 -15.62 -11.84 20.11
N TRP A 385 -15.15 -12.98 20.61
CA TRP A 385 -15.89 -14.04 21.29
C TRP A 385 -17.03 -14.69 20.48
N ILE A 386 -18.07 -13.95 20.05
CA ILE A 386 -19.21 -14.47 19.25
C ILE A 386 -19.74 -13.40 18.27
N LEU A 387 -19.42 -12.12 18.47
CA LEU A 387 -19.93 -11.03 17.62
C LEU A 387 -18.85 -10.50 16.67
N PRO A 388 -19.15 -10.38 15.36
CA PRO A 388 -18.28 -9.69 14.43
C PRO A 388 -18.36 -8.18 14.73
N VAL A 389 -17.27 -7.62 15.24
CA VAL A 389 -17.14 -6.18 15.49
C VAL A 389 -16.41 -5.56 14.29
N PRO A 390 -17.03 -4.62 13.56
CA PRO A 390 -16.37 -3.90 12.48
C PRO A 390 -15.11 -3.17 12.95
N THR A 391 -14.04 -3.22 12.14
CA THR A 391 -12.73 -2.63 12.47
C THR A 391 -12.81 -1.13 12.78
N TYR A 392 -13.79 -0.40 12.22
CA TYR A 392 -13.97 1.03 12.48
C TYR A 392 -14.30 1.36 13.94
N LEU A 393 -14.92 0.44 14.69
CA LEU A 393 -15.23 0.62 16.12
C LEU A 393 -14.00 0.52 17.02
N HIS A 394 -12.82 0.20 16.47
CA HIS A 394 -11.58 0.29 17.23
C HIS A 394 -11.12 1.75 17.44
N SER A 395 -11.65 2.70 16.66
CA SER A 395 -11.39 4.12 16.87
C SER A 395 -12.22 4.65 18.04
N THR A 396 -11.56 5.18 19.08
CA THR A 396 -12.22 5.80 20.24
C THR A 396 -13.22 6.88 19.83
N GLN A 397 -12.93 7.62 18.76
CA GLN A 397 -13.81 8.65 18.21
C GLN A 397 -15.12 8.06 17.65
N GLN A 398 -15.05 6.93 16.95
CA GLN A 398 -16.23 6.28 16.37
C GLN A 398 -17.09 5.61 17.45
N VAL A 399 -16.47 5.03 18.48
CA VAL A 399 -17.18 4.52 19.66
C VAL A 399 -17.90 5.64 20.39
N GLY A 400 -17.22 6.77 20.59
CA GLY A 400 -17.82 7.94 21.23
C GLY A 400 -18.99 8.52 20.42
N GLY A 401 -18.86 8.56 19.08
CA GLY A 401 -19.94 8.94 18.18
C GLY A 401 -21.15 8.01 18.26
N LEU A 402 -20.92 6.69 18.28
CA LEU A 402 -21.99 5.70 18.41
C LEU A 402 -22.69 5.80 19.77
N LEU A 403 -21.93 5.94 20.86
CA LEU A 403 -22.48 6.13 22.20
C LEU A 403 -23.32 7.41 22.27
N LEU A 404 -22.87 8.49 21.63
CA LEU A 404 -23.62 9.74 21.53
C LEU A 404 -24.94 9.53 20.78
N VAL A 405 -24.96 8.77 19.68
CA VAL A 405 -26.20 8.42 18.96
C VAL A 405 -27.17 7.67 19.86
N LEU A 406 -26.69 6.67 20.60
CA LEU A 406 -27.53 5.90 21.53
C LEU A 406 -28.11 6.80 22.63
N LEU A 407 -27.31 7.71 23.18
CA LEU A 407 -27.78 8.70 24.17
C LEU A 407 -28.84 9.64 23.57
N LEU A 408 -28.66 10.11 22.33
CA LEU A 408 -29.64 10.96 21.65
C LEU A 408 -30.95 10.22 21.36
N ILE A 409 -30.90 8.93 21.01
CA ILE A 409 -32.09 8.09 20.82
C ILE A 409 -32.83 7.92 22.17
N LEU A 410 -32.10 7.63 23.25
CA LEU A 410 -32.70 7.53 24.58
C LEU A 410 -33.35 8.85 25.01
N MET A 411 -32.67 9.98 24.77
CA MET A 411 -33.23 11.31 25.02
C MET A 411 -34.50 11.56 24.19
N TYR A 412 -34.51 11.19 22.91
CA TYR A 412 -35.68 11.35 22.05
C TYR A 412 -36.90 10.54 22.54
N VAL A 413 -36.69 9.29 22.96
CA VAL A 413 -37.76 8.45 23.52
C VAL A 413 -38.27 8.98 24.87
N GLN A 414 -37.39 9.62 25.64
CA GLN A 414 -37.67 10.20 26.96
C GLN A 414 -38.00 11.70 26.90
N GLU A 415 -38.34 12.24 25.72
CA GLU A 415 -38.52 13.67 25.53
C GLU A 415 -39.78 14.17 26.28
N PRO A 416 -39.65 15.04 27.30
CA PRO A 416 -40.78 15.43 28.15
C PRO A 416 -41.89 16.15 27.36
N VAL A 417 -41.54 16.91 26.31
CA VAL A 417 -42.51 17.59 25.44
C VAL A 417 -43.36 16.57 24.67
N LEU A 418 -42.76 15.50 24.14
CA LEU A 418 -43.50 14.45 23.43
C LEU A 418 -44.39 13.66 24.39
N TRP A 419 -43.91 13.40 25.61
CA TRP A 419 -44.68 12.74 26.65
C TRP A 419 -45.91 13.56 27.07
N CYS A 420 -45.75 14.87 27.32
CA CYS A 420 -46.88 15.73 27.67
C CYS A 420 -47.87 15.90 26.51
N ILE A 421 -47.42 15.87 25.25
CA ILE A 421 -48.34 15.88 24.09
C ILE A 421 -49.13 14.57 23.99
N ALA A 422 -48.48 13.43 24.25
CA ALA A 422 -49.09 12.11 24.06
C ALA A 422 -50.01 11.69 25.21
N PHE A 423 -49.65 12.04 26.45
CA PHE A 423 -50.30 11.55 27.67
C PHE A 423 -50.86 12.66 28.57
N GLY A 424 -50.54 13.93 28.31
CA GLY A 424 -51.02 15.04 29.13
C GLY A 424 -52.49 15.34 28.91
N ASP A 425 -53.22 15.57 30.00
CA ASP A 425 -54.62 15.97 29.97
C ASP A 425 -54.71 17.42 29.47
N ASN A 426 -55.03 17.59 28.18
CA ASN A 426 -55.09 18.89 27.49
C ASN A 426 -56.32 19.70 27.92
N GLY A 427 -56.32 20.19 29.17
CA GLY A 427 -57.32 21.16 29.64
C GLY A 427 -57.22 22.48 28.85
N PRO A 428 -58.30 23.29 28.80
CA PRO A 428 -58.37 24.55 28.03
C PRO A 428 -57.40 25.65 28.49
N THR A 429 -56.71 25.46 29.62
CA THR A 429 -55.71 26.38 30.18
C THR A 429 -54.26 25.89 30.00
N SER A 430 -54.04 24.76 29.31
CA SER A 430 -52.71 24.23 29.07
C SER A 430 -51.95 25.10 28.06
N ILE A 431 -50.72 25.49 28.39
CA ILE A 431 -49.84 26.20 27.46
C ILE A 431 -49.39 25.17 26.41
N PRO A 432 -49.60 25.42 25.10
CA PRO A 432 -49.18 24.48 24.08
C PRO A 432 -47.65 24.27 24.14
N LEU A 433 -47.22 23.01 23.94
CA LEU A 433 -45.82 22.58 24.02
C LEU A 433 -45.17 22.74 25.40
N SER A 434 -45.96 22.68 26.49
CA SER A 434 -45.38 22.67 27.84
C SER A 434 -44.56 21.39 28.08
N ALA A 435 -43.47 21.54 28.82
CA ALA A 435 -42.60 20.46 29.28
C ALA A 435 -42.85 20.07 30.74
N THR A 436 -43.91 20.62 31.35
CA THR A 436 -44.34 20.33 32.72
C THR A 436 -45.72 19.66 32.71
N CYS A 437 -45.73 18.32 32.83
CA CYS A 437 -46.92 17.53 33.13
C CYS A 437 -46.57 16.54 34.25
N GLU A 438 -47.58 16.09 34.99
CA GLU A 438 -47.39 15.23 36.16
C GLU A 438 -46.71 13.90 35.75
N GLU A 439 -47.08 13.38 34.59
CA GLU A 439 -46.57 12.17 33.97
C GLU A 439 -45.11 12.28 33.48
N ALA A 440 -44.65 13.50 33.14
CA ALA A 440 -43.28 13.71 32.68
C ALA A 440 -42.26 13.82 33.84
N ASN A 441 -42.72 13.97 35.09
CA ASN A 441 -41.81 14.10 36.24
C ASN A 441 -40.92 12.86 36.44
N ASP A 442 -41.47 11.67 36.21
CA ASP A 442 -40.72 10.41 36.35
C ASP A 442 -39.64 10.26 35.27
N VAL A 443 -39.94 10.70 34.04
CA VAL A 443 -39.04 10.63 32.89
C VAL A 443 -38.00 11.75 32.90
N ARG A 444 -38.28 12.88 33.54
CA ARG A 444 -37.38 14.05 33.61
C ARG A 444 -36.04 13.73 34.24
N THR A 445 -36.01 12.86 35.26
CA THR A 445 -34.76 12.50 35.96
C THR A 445 -33.83 11.68 35.05
N SER A 446 -34.36 10.65 34.39
CA SER A 446 -33.58 9.82 33.46
C SER A 446 -33.13 10.64 32.24
N TYR A 447 -34.01 11.47 31.71
CA TYR A 447 -33.69 12.39 30.63
C TYR A 447 -32.56 13.36 31.00
N SER A 448 -32.58 13.94 32.20
CA SER A 448 -31.52 14.83 32.70
C SER A 448 -30.17 14.12 32.81
N MET A 449 -30.16 12.87 33.29
CA MET A 449 -28.94 12.05 33.33
C MET A 449 -28.39 11.76 31.93
N CYS A 450 -29.24 11.31 31.01
CA CYS A 450 -28.85 11.06 29.62
C CYS A 450 -28.35 12.33 28.92
N SER A 451 -29.01 13.46 29.18
CA SER A 451 -28.62 14.79 28.70
C SER A 451 -27.23 15.22 29.20
N CYS A 452 -26.96 15.02 30.49
CA CYS A 452 -25.65 15.31 31.08
C CYS A 452 -24.55 14.42 30.47
N LEU A 453 -24.81 13.12 30.31
CA LEU A 453 -23.90 12.20 29.63
C LEU A 453 -23.65 12.60 28.17
N ALA A 454 -24.71 12.97 27.44
CA ALA A 454 -24.60 13.44 26.05
C ALA A 454 -23.79 14.73 25.96
N MET A 455 -23.98 15.68 26.90
CA MET A 455 -23.18 16.91 27.01
C MET A 455 -21.69 16.59 27.17
N MET A 456 -21.36 15.71 28.13
CA MET A 456 -19.98 15.28 28.36
C MET A 456 -19.39 14.61 27.13
N MET A 457 -20.17 13.79 26.42
CA MET A 457 -19.72 13.14 25.18
C MET A 457 -19.48 14.13 24.04
N TYR A 458 -20.36 15.12 23.85
CA TYR A 458 -20.11 16.19 22.88
C TYR A 458 -18.82 16.95 23.22
N TRP A 459 -18.60 17.29 24.49
CA TRP A 459 -17.38 17.95 24.95
C TRP A 459 -16.14 17.07 24.75
N ALA A 460 -16.20 15.77 25.09
CA ALA A 460 -15.09 14.84 24.90
C ALA A 460 -14.71 14.70 23.43
N LEU A 461 -15.70 14.54 22.54
CA LEU A 461 -15.49 14.46 21.09
C LEU A 461 -14.99 15.78 20.48
N LEU A 462 -15.27 16.91 21.14
CA LEU A 462 -14.69 18.22 20.82
C LEU A 462 -13.29 18.38 21.40
N MET A 463 -12.95 17.82 22.57
CA MET A 463 -11.60 17.93 23.15
C MET A 463 -10.53 17.26 22.28
N ASP A 464 -10.89 16.28 21.46
CA ASP A 464 -10.00 15.79 20.40
C ASP A 464 -9.54 16.91 19.43
N PHE A 465 -10.28 18.03 19.32
CA PHE A 465 -9.85 19.24 18.59
C PHE A 465 -8.61 19.88 19.22
N THR A 466 -8.57 19.96 20.55
CA THR A 466 -7.42 20.57 21.25
C THR A 466 -6.22 19.64 21.20
N LEU A 467 -6.43 18.32 21.32
CA LEU A 467 -5.36 17.32 21.18
C LEU A 467 -4.83 17.22 19.75
N LEU A 468 -5.69 17.27 18.72
CA LEU A 468 -5.25 17.31 17.33
C LEU A 468 -4.50 18.61 17.05
N SER A 469 -5.01 19.75 17.53
CA SER A 469 -4.30 21.03 17.44
C SER A 469 -2.94 20.94 18.13
N MET A 470 -2.85 20.34 19.32
CA MET A 470 -1.58 20.16 20.02
C MET A 470 -0.63 19.19 19.32
N ARG A 471 -1.12 18.10 18.72
CA ARG A 471 -0.30 17.15 17.94
C ARG A 471 0.18 17.75 16.63
N ILE A 472 -0.66 18.52 15.95
CA ILE A 472 -0.28 19.28 14.75
C ILE A 472 0.71 20.38 15.15
N SER A 473 0.47 21.13 16.22
CA SER A 473 1.40 22.13 16.74
C SER A 473 2.73 21.52 17.18
N ALA A 474 2.72 20.36 17.86
CA ALA A 474 3.94 19.65 18.26
C ALA A 474 4.67 19.06 17.05
N PHE A 475 3.94 18.52 16.06
CA PHE A 475 4.51 18.07 14.80
C PHE A 475 5.17 19.24 14.06
N VAL A 476 4.46 20.36 13.91
CA VAL A 476 4.95 21.60 13.31
C VAL A 476 6.19 22.13 14.07
N LEU A 477 6.18 22.11 15.40
CA LEU A 477 7.32 22.52 16.24
C LEU A 477 8.54 21.62 16.03
N VAL A 478 8.36 20.30 15.90
CA VAL A 478 9.43 19.33 15.65
C VAL A 478 9.93 19.38 14.20
N THR A 479 9.09 19.80 13.25
CA THR A 479 9.49 19.95 11.84
C THR A 479 10.11 21.32 11.51
N LEU A 480 9.86 22.34 12.34
CA LEU A 480 10.41 23.70 12.17
C LEU A 480 11.65 23.98 13.04
N ALA A 481 11.90 23.17 14.07
CA ALA A 481 13.14 23.16 14.85
C ALA A 481 14.18 22.26 14.17
#